data_AF-A0AAD7T938-F1
#
_entry.id   AF-A0AAD7T938-F1
#
_cell.length_a   1.000
_cell.length_b   1.000
_cell.length_c   1.000
_cell.angle_alpha   90.00
_cell.angle_beta   90.00
_cell.angle_gamma   90.00
#
_symmetry.space_group_name_H-M   'P 1'
#
loop_
_entity.id
_entity.type
_entity.pdbx_description
1 polymer ?
#
loop_
_entity_poly.entity_id
_entity_poly.type
_entity_poly.pdbx_seq_one_letter_code
_entity_poly.pdbx_strand_id
1 'polypeptide(L)'
;MQATRPKVILAPLQIGLGVQLHHHFASRFLIDTLHQLGFCCLYEEVHRFVNNAVMSHGTDIPGFSGGFVQYAADNVDHNIRTLDGNNTFHGMGMIAAITPATKSSNPILRAKVTRSDMSMVGRVPILFHREESRGTTAVTYQKLVTMTAQNPTADLDLIWKTAILFASPRPAWSGMMQFVQHGTHPGKSSFVFLPMIDMSPSDATCIYSTLKFLCEHAHRHNAIPK
;
A
#
# COMPACT_ATOMS: atom_id res chain seq x y z
N MET A 1 33.49 8.05 15.16
CA MET A 1 33.82 8.75 13.88
C MET A 1 32.93 9.97 13.61
N GLN A 2 31.60 9.93 13.80
CA GLN A 2 30.75 11.12 13.59
C GLN A 2 31.00 12.26 14.61
N ALA A 3 31.34 11.91 15.86
CA ALA A 3 31.71 12.89 16.90
C ALA A 3 33.04 13.63 16.62
N THR A 4 33.93 13.03 15.83
CA THR A 4 35.25 13.61 15.49
C THR A 4 35.26 14.29 14.12
N ARG A 5 34.29 14.00 13.26
CA ARG A 5 34.10 14.64 11.94
C ARG A 5 32.61 14.82 11.65
N PRO A 6 31.97 15.88 12.20
CA PRO A 6 30.57 16.17 11.93
C PRO A 6 30.35 16.28 10.41
N LYS A 7 29.28 15.64 9.91
CA LYS A 7 28.83 15.71 8.50
C LYS A 7 29.70 14.99 7.44
N VAL A 8 30.75 14.26 7.83
CA VAL A 8 31.56 13.47 6.87
C VAL A 8 30.94 12.11 6.54
N ILE A 9 30.17 11.54 7.47
CA ILE A 9 29.48 10.26 7.29
C ILE A 9 27.99 10.52 7.44
N LEU A 10 27.22 10.10 6.44
CA LEU A 10 25.76 10.12 6.49
C LEU A 10 25.30 8.88 7.27
N ALA A 11 24.96 9.08 8.55
CA ALA A 11 24.56 7.97 9.40
C ALA A 11 23.10 7.52 9.11
N PRO A 12 22.78 6.22 9.17
CA PRO A 12 21.41 5.72 8.97
C PRO A 12 20.38 6.41 9.87
N LEU A 13 20.75 6.73 11.12
CA LEU A 13 19.87 7.43 12.06
C LEU A 13 19.53 8.86 11.59
N GLN A 14 20.49 9.56 10.97
CA GLN A 14 20.26 10.91 10.46
C GLN A 14 19.34 10.92 9.24
N ILE A 15 19.47 9.93 8.35
CA ILE A 15 18.53 9.73 7.24
C ILE A 15 17.15 9.35 7.78
N GLY A 16 17.09 8.35 8.67
CA GLY A 16 15.83 7.87 9.25
C GLY A 16 15.05 9.00 9.93
N LEU A 17 15.72 9.82 10.74
CA LEU A 17 15.10 10.99 11.36
C LEU A 17 14.62 12.00 10.30
N GLY A 18 15.43 12.30 9.29
CA GLY A 18 15.05 13.21 8.20
C GLY A 18 13.81 12.72 7.43
N VAL A 19 13.74 11.43 7.10
CA VAL A 19 12.59 10.80 6.43
C VAL A 19 11.35 10.84 7.32
N GLN A 20 11.49 10.53 8.61
CA GLN A 20 10.37 10.56 9.56
C GLN A 20 9.80 11.98 9.72
N LEU A 21 10.67 12.99 9.84
CA LEU A 21 10.27 14.39 9.90
C LEU A 21 9.58 14.82 8.59
N HIS A 22 10.06 14.35 7.45
CA HIS A 22 9.44 14.65 6.16
C HIS A 22 8.03 14.05 6.07
N HIS A 23 7.85 12.78 6.47
CA HIS A 23 6.54 12.14 6.48
C HIS A 23 5.55 12.81 7.44
N HIS A 24 6.01 13.23 8.62
CA HIS A 24 5.11 13.77 9.64
C HIS A 24 4.79 15.26 9.43
N PHE A 25 5.76 16.05 8.98
CA PHE A 25 5.64 17.50 8.92
C PHE A 25 5.65 18.08 7.51
N ALA A 26 6.13 17.34 6.51
CA ALA A 26 6.36 17.84 5.14
C ALA A 26 7.14 19.17 5.09
N SER A 27 7.96 19.47 6.12
CA SER A 27 8.60 20.77 6.30
C SER A 27 10.09 20.71 6.00
N ARG A 28 10.48 21.28 4.86
CA ARG A 28 11.89 21.50 4.52
C ARG A 28 12.60 22.38 5.56
N PHE A 29 11.93 23.44 6.02
CA PHE A 29 12.47 24.35 7.03
C PHE A 29 12.89 23.60 8.29
N LEU A 30 12.00 22.78 8.85
CA LEU A 30 12.29 22.00 10.06
C LEU A 30 13.48 21.06 9.87
N ILE A 31 13.54 20.37 8.74
CA ILE A 31 14.62 19.42 8.43
C ILE A 31 15.95 20.18 8.27
N ASP A 32 15.97 21.27 7.52
CA ASP A 32 17.18 22.05 7.29
C ASP A 32 17.67 22.72 8.60
N THR A 33 16.78 23.17 9.49
CA THR A 33 17.14 23.67 10.82
C THR A 33 17.76 22.56 11.70
N LEU A 34 17.14 21.39 11.78
CA LEU A 34 17.66 20.27 12.58
C LEU A 34 18.95 19.70 11.99
N HIS A 35 19.12 19.77 10.66
CA HIS A 35 20.38 19.44 10.00
C HIS A 35 21.50 20.41 10.38
N GLN A 36 21.23 21.72 10.42
CA GLN A 36 22.20 22.72 10.86
C GLN A 36 22.67 22.46 12.30
N LEU A 37 21.75 22.01 13.17
CA LEU A 37 22.03 21.59 14.55
C LEU A 37 22.67 20.19 14.66
N GLY A 38 22.83 19.46 13.54
CA GLY A 38 23.51 18.16 13.48
C GLY A 38 22.65 16.94 13.79
N PHE A 39 21.33 17.11 13.98
CA PHE A 39 20.43 16.02 14.36
C PHE A 39 20.05 15.10 13.20
N CYS A 40 19.85 15.65 11.99
CA CYS A 40 19.44 14.86 10.81
C CYS A 40 20.23 15.23 9.54
N CYS A 41 19.92 14.55 8.44
CA CYS A 41 20.48 14.86 7.13
C CYS A 41 19.79 16.07 6.48
N LEU A 42 20.45 16.64 5.46
CA LEU A 42 19.88 17.72 4.65
C LEU A 42 18.63 17.24 3.93
N TYR A 43 17.64 18.12 3.74
CA TYR A 43 16.39 17.80 3.04
C TYR A 43 16.61 17.15 1.66
N GLU A 44 17.64 17.57 0.92
CA GLU A 44 17.97 16.99 -0.39
C GLU A 44 18.38 15.52 -0.30
N GLU A 45 19.03 15.09 0.78
CA GLU A 45 19.36 13.67 0.98
C GLU A 45 18.11 12.86 1.36
N VAL A 46 17.17 13.44 2.09
CA VAL A 46 15.85 12.82 2.35
C VAL A 46 15.13 12.59 1.02
N HIS A 47 15.01 13.64 0.19
CA HIS A 47 14.34 13.53 -1.11
C HIS A 47 15.05 12.53 -2.03
N ARG A 48 16.40 12.53 -2.03
CA ARG A 48 17.18 11.55 -2.80
C ARG A 48 16.95 10.13 -2.32
N PHE A 49 16.89 9.90 -1.01
CA PHE A 49 16.61 8.58 -0.45
C PHE A 49 15.22 8.09 -0.88
N VAL A 50 14.19 8.93 -0.75
CA VAL A 50 12.82 8.60 -1.17
C VAL A 50 12.76 8.27 -2.66
N ASN A 51 13.40 9.06 -3.52
CA ASN A 51 13.42 8.79 -4.97
C ASN A 51 14.13 7.46 -5.29
N ASN A 52 15.26 7.17 -4.65
CA ASN A 52 15.94 5.89 -4.84
C ASN A 52 15.13 4.70 -4.30
N ALA A 53 14.36 4.91 -3.23
CA ALA A 53 13.47 3.88 -2.67
C ALA A 53 12.39 3.49 -3.69
N VAL A 54 11.77 4.46 -4.37
CA VAL A 54 10.81 4.20 -5.46
C VAL A 54 11.42 3.31 -6.54
N MET A 55 12.65 3.62 -6.98
CA MET A 55 13.35 2.81 -8.00
C MET A 55 13.71 1.40 -7.51
N SER A 56 14.02 1.24 -6.22
CA SER A 56 14.49 -0.03 -5.65
C SER A 56 13.35 -1.00 -5.31
N HIS A 57 12.18 -0.47 -4.97
CA HIS A 57 11.02 -1.29 -4.62
C HIS A 57 10.14 -1.64 -5.82
N GLY A 58 10.08 -0.76 -6.84
CA GLY A 58 9.29 -1.02 -8.04
C GLY A 58 7.81 -1.28 -7.74
N THR A 59 7.15 -2.06 -8.60
CA THR A 59 5.71 -2.37 -8.50
C THR A 59 5.41 -3.85 -8.42
N ASP A 60 6.44 -4.71 -8.43
CA ASP A 60 6.30 -6.16 -8.56
C ASP A 60 6.34 -6.83 -7.18
N ILE A 61 5.86 -8.07 -7.06
CA ILE A 61 5.93 -8.81 -5.79
C ILE A 61 7.35 -9.37 -5.60
N PRO A 62 8.14 -8.85 -4.66
CA PRO A 62 9.54 -9.20 -4.59
C PRO A 62 9.70 -10.60 -3.96
N GLY A 63 10.56 -11.42 -4.59
CA GLY A 63 10.87 -12.76 -4.12
C GLY A 63 9.67 -13.72 -4.15
N PHE A 64 8.67 -13.47 -5.00
CA PHE A 64 7.52 -14.35 -5.12
C PHE A 64 7.92 -15.72 -5.67
N SER A 65 7.75 -16.76 -4.86
CA SER A 65 8.04 -18.15 -5.22
C SER A 65 6.79 -19.05 -5.19
N GLY A 66 5.60 -18.45 -5.24
CA GLY A 66 4.32 -19.13 -5.05
C GLY A 66 3.65 -18.78 -3.71
N GLY A 67 2.35 -19.05 -3.64
CA GLY A 67 1.51 -18.70 -2.49
C GLY A 67 0.16 -18.14 -2.94
N PHE A 68 -0.68 -17.80 -1.98
CA PHE A 68 -1.92 -17.09 -2.21
C PHE A 68 -1.64 -15.59 -2.33
N VAL A 69 -2.15 -14.97 -3.39
CA VAL A 69 -2.09 -13.51 -3.57
C VAL A 69 -3.52 -12.98 -3.65
N GLN A 70 -3.84 -12.07 -2.76
CA GLN A 70 -5.09 -11.32 -2.77
C GLN A 70 -4.81 -9.89 -3.18
N TYR A 71 -5.43 -9.47 -4.28
CA TYR A 71 -5.40 -8.08 -4.71
C TYR A 71 -6.58 -7.34 -4.13
N ALA A 72 -6.36 -6.10 -3.72
CA ALA A 72 -7.41 -5.18 -3.33
C ALA A 72 -7.13 -3.81 -3.93
N ALA A 73 -8.19 -3.15 -4.37
CA ALA A 73 -8.16 -1.77 -4.84
C ALA A 73 -9.31 -1.02 -4.20
N ASP A 74 -9.03 0.18 -3.70
CA ASP A 74 -10.01 1.01 -3.00
C ASP A 74 -9.60 2.49 -3.07
N ASN A 75 -10.46 3.36 -2.57
CA ASN A 75 -10.22 4.78 -2.47
C ASN A 75 -8.98 5.08 -1.63
N VAL A 76 -8.13 5.96 -2.14
CA VAL A 76 -7.07 6.61 -1.38
C VAL A 76 -7.39 8.09 -1.27
N ASP A 77 -7.73 8.46 -0.05
CA ASP A 77 -8.00 9.84 0.33
C ASP A 77 -6.83 10.40 1.13
N HIS A 78 -6.16 11.40 0.57
CA HIS A 78 -5.13 12.15 1.29
C HIS A 78 -5.56 13.61 1.47
N ASN A 79 -5.67 14.03 2.73
CA ASN A 79 -5.77 15.44 3.09
C ASN A 79 -4.43 16.11 2.81
N ILE A 80 -4.28 16.71 1.62
CA ILE A 80 -3.09 17.49 1.27
C ILE A 80 -3.11 18.86 1.96
N ARG A 81 -3.10 18.87 3.29
CA ARG A 81 -3.00 20.06 4.17
C ARG A 81 -3.53 21.35 3.56
N THR A 82 -4.83 21.38 3.28
CA THR A 82 -5.57 22.61 3.12
C THR A 82 -6.29 22.90 4.44
N LEU A 83 -6.19 24.13 4.93
CA LEU A 83 -6.78 24.53 6.22
C LEU A 83 -8.33 24.41 6.20
N ASP A 84 -8.92 24.37 5.01
CA ASP A 84 -10.36 24.28 4.76
C ASP A 84 -10.83 22.87 4.36
N GLY A 85 -9.93 21.89 4.21
CA GLY A 85 -10.26 20.54 3.76
C GLY A 85 -10.61 20.43 2.27
N ASN A 86 -10.45 21.49 1.47
CA ASN A 86 -10.67 21.44 0.03
C ASN A 86 -9.44 20.89 -0.70
N ASN A 87 -9.60 20.36 -1.92
CA ASN A 87 -8.51 19.77 -2.72
C ASN A 87 -7.86 18.53 -2.10
N THR A 88 -8.59 17.64 -1.41
CA THR A 88 -8.02 16.34 -1.03
C THR A 88 -7.58 15.57 -2.30
N PHE A 89 -6.49 14.81 -2.21
CA PHE A 89 -6.18 13.82 -3.24
C PHE A 89 -7.18 12.68 -3.09
N HIS A 90 -7.88 12.37 -4.18
CA HIS A 90 -8.89 11.32 -4.25
C HIS A 90 -8.57 10.43 -5.46
N GLY A 91 -7.82 9.36 -5.21
CA GLY A 91 -7.33 8.45 -6.24
C GLY A 91 -7.62 6.99 -5.92
N MET A 92 -7.32 6.09 -6.85
CA MET A 92 -7.41 4.65 -6.65
C MET A 92 -6.08 4.11 -6.11
N GLY A 93 -6.11 3.53 -4.92
CA GLY A 93 -5.00 2.76 -4.36
C GLY A 93 -5.16 1.28 -4.63
N MET A 94 -4.02 0.59 -4.73
CA MET A 94 -3.98 -0.85 -4.96
C MET A 94 -2.95 -1.51 -4.06
N ILE A 95 -3.26 -2.71 -3.57
CA ILE A 95 -2.35 -3.54 -2.80
C ILE A 95 -2.41 -4.99 -3.27
N ALA A 96 -1.30 -5.71 -3.08
CA ALA A 96 -1.23 -7.16 -3.14
C ALA A 96 -0.85 -7.71 -1.76
N ALA A 97 -1.71 -8.53 -1.17
CA ALA A 97 -1.45 -9.26 0.05
C ALA A 97 -1.01 -10.69 -0.28
N ILE A 98 0.18 -11.09 0.17
CA ILE A 98 0.79 -12.38 -0.17
C ILE A 98 0.89 -13.26 1.06
N THR A 99 0.41 -14.49 0.95
CA THR A 99 0.44 -15.47 2.05
C THR A 99 0.93 -16.84 1.54
N PRO A 100 1.97 -17.43 2.14
CA PRO A 100 2.79 -16.90 3.24
C PRO A 100 3.59 -15.66 2.83
N ALA A 101 3.98 -14.84 3.81
CA ALA A 101 4.72 -13.60 3.60
C ALA A 101 6.01 -13.82 2.82
N THR A 102 6.26 -12.96 1.84
CA THR A 102 7.54 -12.90 1.13
C THR A 102 8.51 -11.99 1.88
N LYS A 103 9.81 -12.30 1.79
CA LYS A 103 10.88 -11.44 2.31
C LYS A 103 11.62 -10.84 1.13
N SER A 104 11.79 -9.52 1.15
CA SER A 104 12.75 -8.84 0.28
C SER A 104 13.62 -7.91 1.08
N SER A 105 14.91 -7.94 0.80
CA SER A 105 15.88 -6.98 1.32
C SER A 105 16.57 -6.38 0.12
N ASN A 106 15.92 -5.41 -0.49
CA ASN A 106 16.52 -4.63 -1.58
C ASN A 106 17.24 -3.45 -0.93
N PRO A 107 18.58 -3.40 -0.94
CA PRO A 107 19.29 -2.23 -0.46
C PRO A 107 18.95 -1.03 -1.33
N ILE A 108 18.60 0.09 -0.70
CA ILE A 108 18.34 1.35 -1.42
C ILE A 108 19.68 1.94 -1.82
N LEU A 109 20.02 1.82 -3.10
CA LEU A 109 21.28 2.35 -3.63
C LEU A 109 21.19 3.87 -3.77
N ARG A 110 22.25 4.58 -3.36
CA ARG A 110 22.33 6.04 -3.53
C ARG A 110 22.71 6.35 -4.97
N ALA A 111 21.73 6.66 -5.81
CA ALA A 111 21.93 7.09 -7.19
C ALA A 111 21.32 8.47 -7.46
N LYS A 112 21.69 9.05 -8.60
CA LYS A 112 21.05 10.25 -9.15
C LYS A 112 19.89 9.78 -10.04
N VAL A 113 18.68 9.92 -9.53
CA VAL A 113 17.45 9.54 -10.24
C VAL A 113 16.81 10.79 -10.82
N THR A 114 16.45 10.76 -12.11
CA THR A 114 15.74 11.86 -12.76
C THR A 114 14.22 11.67 -12.66
N ARG A 115 13.45 12.73 -12.90
CA ARG A 115 11.98 12.65 -12.99
C ARG A 115 11.52 11.71 -14.10
N SER A 116 12.26 11.67 -15.21
CA SER A 116 11.97 10.75 -16.32
C SER A 116 12.08 9.30 -15.86
N ASP A 117 13.16 8.96 -15.14
CA ASP A 117 13.37 7.60 -14.60
C ASP A 117 12.25 7.20 -13.65
N MET A 118 11.87 8.09 -12.73
CA MET A 118 10.78 7.83 -11.79
C MET A 118 9.43 7.67 -12.50
N SER A 119 9.20 8.46 -13.56
CA SER A 119 7.94 8.38 -14.30
C SER A 119 7.75 7.02 -14.98
N MET A 120 8.83 6.30 -15.29
CA MET A 120 8.76 4.98 -15.93
C MET A 120 8.42 3.87 -14.94
N VAL A 121 8.66 4.08 -13.64
CA VAL A 121 8.29 3.16 -12.57
C VAL A 121 6.86 3.46 -12.14
N GLY A 122 6.04 2.45 -11.85
CA GLY A 122 4.72 2.72 -11.29
C GLY A 122 3.64 3.09 -12.30
N ARG A 123 3.82 2.83 -13.61
CA ARG A 123 2.79 3.19 -14.60
C ARG A 123 1.64 2.20 -14.61
N VAL A 124 0.44 2.73 -14.49
CA VAL A 124 -0.81 2.03 -14.81
C VAL A 124 -1.35 2.62 -16.12
N PRO A 125 -1.46 1.82 -17.20
CA PRO A 125 -2.06 2.29 -18.44
C PRO A 125 -3.53 2.67 -18.22
N ILE A 126 -3.91 3.88 -18.61
CA ILE A 126 -5.31 4.31 -18.58
C ILE A 126 -6.01 3.80 -19.83
N LEU A 127 -6.91 2.84 -19.64
CA LEU A 127 -7.68 2.20 -20.68
C LEU A 127 -9.11 2.73 -20.61
N PHE A 128 -9.49 3.56 -21.58
CA PHE A 128 -10.83 4.15 -21.60
C PHE A 128 -11.91 3.07 -21.63
N HIS A 129 -12.79 3.11 -20.63
CA HIS A 129 -13.97 2.28 -20.63
C HIS A 129 -14.90 2.77 -21.75
N ARG A 130 -15.09 1.95 -22.77
CA ARG A 130 -16.13 2.16 -23.78
C ARG A 130 -17.35 1.38 -23.34
N GLU A 131 -18.45 2.06 -23.07
CA GLU A 131 -19.75 1.42 -23.03
C GLU A 131 -20.01 0.86 -24.43
N GLU A 132 -19.95 -0.45 -24.59
CA GLU A 132 -20.46 -1.06 -25.80
C GLU A 132 -21.98 -0.81 -25.83
N SER A 133 -22.49 -0.20 -26.89
CA SER A 133 -23.92 -0.02 -27.16
C SER A 133 -24.70 -1.33 -27.34
N ARG A 134 -24.03 -2.48 -27.15
CA ARG A 134 -24.65 -3.78 -26.97
C ARG A 134 -25.19 -3.82 -25.55
N GLY A 135 -26.49 -3.54 -25.43
CA GLY A 135 -27.23 -3.66 -24.17
C GLY A 135 -26.78 -4.90 -23.40
N THR A 136 -26.63 -4.74 -22.09
CA THR A 136 -26.15 -5.76 -21.16
C THR A 136 -26.59 -7.15 -21.62
N THR A 137 -25.65 -7.94 -22.16
CA THR A 137 -25.86 -9.39 -22.27
C THR A 137 -26.26 -9.81 -20.88
N ALA A 138 -27.53 -10.21 -20.71
CA ALA A 138 -28.08 -10.50 -19.40
C ALA A 138 -27.15 -11.51 -18.72
N VAL A 139 -26.43 -11.07 -17.70
CA VAL A 139 -25.60 -11.94 -16.89
C VAL A 139 -26.58 -12.86 -16.17
N THR A 140 -26.77 -14.03 -16.73
CA THR A 140 -27.64 -15.06 -16.15
C THR A 140 -26.78 -15.82 -15.15
N TYR A 141 -26.95 -15.47 -13.88
CA TYR A 141 -26.41 -16.29 -12.81
C TYR A 141 -27.18 -17.61 -12.80
N GLN A 142 -26.45 -18.72 -12.62
CA GLN A 142 -27.11 -19.98 -12.32
C GLN A 142 -27.96 -19.81 -11.06
N LYS A 143 -29.11 -20.48 -11.00
CA LYS A 143 -29.96 -20.46 -9.82
C LYS A 143 -29.14 -20.91 -8.62
N LEU A 144 -28.77 -19.97 -7.76
CA LEU A 144 -28.02 -20.25 -6.55
C LEU A 144 -28.87 -21.19 -5.69
N VAL A 145 -28.32 -22.35 -5.36
CA VAL A 145 -28.93 -23.23 -4.38
C VAL A 145 -28.81 -22.50 -3.04
N THR A 146 -29.95 -22.12 -2.45
CA THR A 146 -29.97 -21.53 -1.11
C THR A 146 -29.56 -22.61 -0.12
N MET A 147 -28.29 -22.65 0.22
CA MET A 147 -27.76 -23.50 1.27
C MET A 147 -27.78 -22.70 2.57
N THR A 148 -28.55 -23.17 3.54
CA THR A 148 -28.48 -22.68 4.91
C THR A 148 -27.21 -23.22 5.55
N ALA A 149 -26.16 -22.40 5.59
CA ALA A 149 -25.00 -22.63 6.41
C ALA A 149 -25.13 -21.85 7.71
N GLN A 150 -24.83 -22.48 8.85
CA GLN A 150 -24.58 -21.70 10.06
C GLN A 150 -23.33 -20.87 9.84
N ASN A 151 -23.44 -19.56 10.02
CA ASN A 151 -22.28 -18.67 10.02
C ASN A 151 -21.80 -18.50 11.46
N PRO A 152 -20.77 -19.25 11.91
CA PRO A 152 -20.25 -19.13 13.26
C PRO A 152 -19.63 -17.75 13.54
N THR A 153 -19.44 -16.92 12.51
CA THR A 153 -18.88 -15.56 12.63
C THR A 153 -19.90 -14.45 12.50
N ALA A 154 -21.20 -14.75 12.45
CA ALA A 154 -22.24 -13.71 12.29
C ALA A 154 -22.22 -12.67 13.42
N ASP A 155 -22.05 -13.12 14.67
CA ASP A 155 -22.09 -12.25 15.86
C ASP A 155 -20.69 -11.78 16.32
N LEU A 156 -19.64 -12.18 15.60
CA LEU A 156 -18.26 -11.97 16.03
C LEU A 156 -17.89 -10.48 16.12
N ASP A 157 -18.44 -9.69 15.21
CA ASP A 157 -18.31 -8.23 15.18
C ASP A 157 -18.98 -7.58 16.41
N LEU A 158 -20.17 -8.05 16.77
CA LEU A 158 -20.93 -7.59 17.93
C LEU A 158 -20.22 -7.97 19.23
N ILE A 159 -19.75 -9.22 19.33
CA ILE A 159 -18.96 -9.71 20.47
C ILE A 159 -17.69 -8.88 20.63
N TRP A 160 -16.94 -8.64 19.54
CA TRP A 160 -15.72 -7.83 19.60
C TRP A 160 -16.02 -6.40 20.06
N LYS A 161 -17.04 -5.74 19.49
CA LYS A 161 -17.45 -4.37 19.86
C LYS A 161 -17.87 -4.28 21.33
N THR A 162 -18.60 -5.26 21.84
CA THR A 162 -19.06 -5.29 23.23
C THR A 162 -17.98 -5.74 24.23
N ALA A 163 -16.94 -6.46 23.79
CA ALA A 163 -15.83 -6.92 24.65
C ALA A 163 -15.11 -5.78 25.38
N ILE A 164 -15.12 -4.55 24.84
CA ILE A 164 -14.55 -3.36 25.50
C ILE A 164 -15.20 -3.08 26.86
N LEU A 165 -16.46 -3.48 27.04
CA LEU A 165 -17.21 -3.29 28.29
C LEU A 165 -16.81 -4.31 29.37
N PHE A 166 -16.12 -5.39 29.00
CA PHE A 166 -15.84 -6.52 29.88
C PHE A 166 -14.34 -6.74 30.14
N ALA A 167 -13.46 -6.27 29.25
CA ALA A 167 -12.00 -6.41 29.42
C ALA A 167 -11.21 -5.26 28.76
N SER A 168 -10.21 -4.75 29.48
CA SER A 168 -9.18 -3.84 28.97
C SER A 168 -7.80 -4.24 29.52
N PRO A 169 -6.79 -4.46 28.66
CA PRO A 169 -6.82 -4.32 27.21
C PRO A 169 -7.56 -5.46 26.50
N ARG A 170 -8.17 -5.17 25.33
CA ARG A 170 -8.76 -6.16 24.42
C ARG A 170 -7.93 -6.32 23.15
N PRO A 171 -7.95 -7.49 22.49
CA PRO A 171 -7.33 -7.63 21.18
C PRO A 171 -8.00 -6.71 20.15
N ALA A 172 -7.22 -6.17 19.21
CA ALA A 172 -7.75 -5.54 18.01
C ALA A 172 -8.57 -6.55 17.18
N TRP A 173 -9.33 -6.08 16.19
CA TRP A 173 -10.17 -6.95 15.36
C TRP A 173 -9.37 -8.12 14.74
N SER A 174 -8.17 -7.85 14.24
CA SER A 174 -7.27 -8.89 13.71
C SER A 174 -6.85 -9.92 14.77
N GLY A 175 -6.61 -9.48 16.02
CA GLY A 175 -6.30 -10.35 17.13
C GLY A 175 -7.51 -11.21 17.55
N MET A 176 -8.71 -10.65 17.52
CA MET A 176 -9.96 -11.40 17.75
C MET A 176 -10.13 -12.47 16.67
N MET A 177 -9.93 -12.10 15.39
CA MET A 177 -9.98 -13.04 14.28
C MET A 177 -8.94 -14.16 14.43
N GLN A 178 -7.72 -13.86 14.88
CA GLN A 178 -6.72 -14.88 15.16
C GLN A 178 -7.10 -15.79 16.34
N PHE A 179 -7.81 -15.25 17.34
CA PHE A 179 -8.22 -16.01 18.53
C PHE A 179 -9.35 -17.01 18.22
N VAL A 180 -10.33 -16.61 17.42
CA VAL A 180 -11.52 -17.44 17.09
C VAL A 180 -11.32 -18.40 15.92
N GLN A 181 -10.38 -18.10 15.03
CA GLN A 181 -10.11 -18.95 13.88
C GLN A 181 -9.19 -20.10 14.30
N HIS A 182 -9.65 -21.33 14.07
CA HIS A 182 -8.87 -22.54 14.31
C HIS A 182 -8.53 -23.20 12.98
N GLY A 183 -7.32 -23.76 12.85
CA GLY A 183 -6.92 -24.51 11.68
C GLY A 183 -5.46 -24.30 11.30
N THR A 184 -5.08 -24.83 10.13
CA THR A 184 -3.74 -24.64 9.59
C THR A 184 -3.67 -23.28 8.93
N HIS A 185 -2.90 -22.35 9.51
CA HIS A 185 -2.65 -21.05 8.92
C HIS A 185 -1.35 -21.11 8.10
N PRO A 186 -1.39 -20.79 6.79
CA PRO A 186 -0.20 -20.87 5.93
C PRO A 186 0.92 -19.91 6.35
N GLY A 187 0.63 -18.90 7.18
CA GLY A 187 1.59 -17.99 7.76
C GLY A 187 1.05 -16.58 7.84
N LYS A 188 1.89 -15.63 8.27
CA LYS A 188 1.57 -14.19 8.20
C LYS A 188 1.56 -13.75 6.74
N SER A 189 0.76 -12.74 6.41
CA SER A 189 0.79 -12.10 5.09
C SER A 189 1.82 -10.97 5.04
N SER A 190 2.39 -10.72 3.87
CA SER A 190 3.10 -9.48 3.54
C SER A 190 2.29 -8.64 2.56
N PHE A 191 2.47 -7.33 2.56
CA PHE A 191 1.74 -6.41 1.69
C PHE A 191 2.69 -5.68 0.76
N VAL A 192 2.33 -5.59 -0.50
CA VAL A 192 3.00 -4.78 -1.52
C VAL A 192 2.05 -3.69 -1.95
N PHE A 193 2.48 -2.44 -1.84
CA PHE A 193 1.75 -1.31 -2.41
C PHE A 193 1.99 -1.31 -3.92
N LEU A 194 0.91 -1.36 -4.68
CA LEU A 194 0.93 -1.25 -6.13
C LEU A 194 0.76 0.24 -6.51
N PRO A 195 1.14 0.64 -7.73
CA PRO A 195 1.01 2.03 -8.15
C PRO A 195 -0.41 2.55 -8.03
N MET A 196 -0.55 3.84 -7.70
CA MET A 196 -1.85 4.50 -7.57
C MET A 196 -2.27 5.14 -8.89
N ILE A 197 -3.59 5.26 -9.10
CA ILE A 197 -4.15 6.03 -10.21
C ILE A 197 -4.67 7.35 -9.66
N ASP A 198 -4.15 8.46 -10.18
CA ASP A 198 -4.65 9.82 -9.91
C ASP A 198 -5.90 10.11 -10.75
N MET A 199 -6.96 9.35 -10.47
CA MET A 199 -8.29 9.48 -11.07
C MET A 199 -9.34 9.09 -10.03
N SER A 200 -10.53 9.69 -10.12
CA SER A 200 -11.65 9.35 -9.26
C SER A 200 -11.90 7.84 -9.24
N PRO A 201 -11.90 7.17 -8.09
CA PRO A 201 -12.20 5.74 -7.98
C PRO A 201 -13.59 5.34 -8.44
N SER A 202 -14.53 6.29 -8.45
CA SER A 202 -15.90 6.09 -8.95
C SER A 202 -15.99 6.15 -10.49
N ASP A 203 -14.93 6.56 -11.17
CA ASP A 203 -14.89 6.64 -12.63
C ASP A 203 -14.73 5.24 -13.26
N ALA A 204 -15.59 4.91 -14.22
CA ALA A 204 -15.59 3.58 -14.87
C ALA A 204 -14.29 3.28 -15.62
N THR A 205 -13.62 4.29 -16.18
CA THR A 205 -12.29 4.15 -16.80
C THR A 205 -11.23 3.85 -15.76
N CYS A 206 -11.28 4.51 -14.59
CA CYS A 206 -10.40 4.22 -13.46
C CYS A 206 -10.57 2.77 -12.97
N ILE A 207 -11.81 2.34 -12.72
CA ILE A 207 -12.13 0.98 -12.28
C ILE A 207 -11.67 -0.04 -13.33
N TYR A 208 -11.98 0.18 -14.61
CA TYR A 208 -11.60 -0.72 -15.69
C TYR A 208 -10.07 -0.85 -15.83
N SER A 209 -9.35 0.27 -15.80
CA SER A 209 -7.88 0.30 -15.87
C SER A 209 -7.25 -0.44 -14.69
N THR A 210 -7.79 -0.22 -13.48
CA THR A 210 -7.40 -0.91 -12.24
C THR A 210 -7.55 -2.42 -12.37
N LEU A 211 -8.73 -2.89 -12.77
CA LEU A 211 -9.00 -4.32 -12.94
C LEU A 211 -8.11 -4.95 -14.00
N LYS A 212 -7.88 -4.27 -15.13
CA LYS A 212 -6.99 -4.76 -16.19
C LYS A 212 -5.55 -4.89 -15.69
N PHE A 213 -5.04 -3.87 -15.00
CA PHE A 213 -3.71 -3.91 -14.40
C PHE A 213 -3.57 -5.07 -13.40
N LEU A 214 -4.52 -5.22 -12.48
CA LEU A 214 -4.49 -6.30 -11.49
C LEU A 214 -4.56 -7.69 -12.13
N CYS A 215 -5.38 -7.86 -13.16
CA CYS A 215 -5.44 -9.11 -13.93
C CYS A 215 -4.10 -9.42 -14.59
N GLU A 216 -3.48 -8.47 -15.29
CA GLU A 216 -2.17 -8.67 -15.91
C GLU A 216 -1.08 -8.96 -14.86
N HIS A 217 -1.13 -8.25 -13.74
CA HIS A 217 -0.25 -8.49 -12.60
C HIS A 217 -0.42 -9.90 -12.02
N ALA A 218 -1.66 -10.36 -11.86
CA ALA A 218 -1.97 -11.72 -11.41
C ALA A 218 -1.48 -12.79 -12.40
N HIS A 219 -1.64 -12.57 -13.71
CA HIS A 219 -1.14 -13.47 -14.75
C HIS A 219 0.39 -13.60 -14.69
N ARG A 220 1.12 -12.49 -14.52
CA ARG A 220 2.59 -12.51 -14.39
C ARG A 220 3.08 -13.36 -13.21
N HIS A 221 2.28 -13.48 -12.15
CA HIS A 221 2.60 -14.28 -10.97
C HIS A 221 1.85 -15.62 -10.90
N ASN A 222 1.15 -16.07 -11.95
CA ASN A 222 0.32 -17.27 -11.93
C ASN A 222 -0.68 -17.31 -10.75
N ALA A 223 -1.19 -16.14 -10.33
CA ALA A 223 -2.11 -15.96 -9.21
C ALA A 223 -3.55 -15.68 -9.69
N ILE A 224 -3.95 -16.29 -10.80
CA ILE A 224 -5.23 -16.06 -11.46
C ILE A 224 -6.32 -16.81 -10.66
N PRO A 225 -7.54 -16.25 -10.50
CA PRO A 225 -8.67 -17.00 -9.96
C PRO A 225 -8.88 -18.28 -10.79
N LYS A 226 -8.88 -19.44 -10.13
CA LYS A 226 -9.21 -20.72 -10.76
C LYS A 226 -10.72 -20.90 -10.84
#